data_AF-A0A661I501-F1
#
_entry.id   AF-A0A661I501-F1
#
_cell.length_a   1.000
_cell.length_b   1.000
_cell.length_c   1.000
_cell.angle_alpha   90.00
_cell.angle_beta   90.00
_cell.angle_gamma   90.00
#
_symmetry.space_group_name_H-M   'P 1'
#
loop_
_entity.id
_entity.type
_entity.pdbx_description
1 polymer ?
#
loop_
_entity_poly.entity_id
_entity_poly.type
_entity_poly.pdbx_seq_one_letter_code
_entity_poly.pdbx_strand_id
1 'polypeptide(L)'
;MIPFTDEELYHAVENNLPKVSAYVDSHGGGLALLGAKDGTIYIQLGGVCGGCSMSMMTTNMVIRKELRNLIHPELFVINVDGSEENKLPDEYYSPTKETADESSKQEGLLSKLKNTFS
;
A
#
# COMPACT_ATOMS: atom_id res chain seq x y z
N MET A 1 -13.89 0.64 -16.76
CA MET A 1 -12.57 1.29 -16.85
C MET A 1 -12.48 2.38 -15.79
N ILE A 2 -11.37 2.50 -15.07
CA ILE A 2 -11.17 3.58 -14.08
C ILE A 2 -10.78 4.87 -14.81
N PRO A 3 -11.53 5.99 -14.66
CA PRO A 3 -11.29 7.22 -15.40
C PRO A 3 -10.33 8.18 -14.69
N PHE A 4 -9.35 7.67 -13.93
CA PHE A 4 -8.44 8.47 -13.10
C PHE A 4 -6.99 8.13 -13.40
N THR A 5 -6.12 9.13 -13.29
CA THR A 5 -4.66 8.92 -13.21
C THR A 5 -4.27 8.36 -11.83
N ASP A 6 -3.07 7.80 -11.71
CA ASP A 6 -2.56 7.26 -10.44
C ASP A 6 -2.50 8.33 -9.33
N GLU A 7 -2.15 9.56 -9.69
CA GLU A 7 -2.11 10.71 -8.79
C GLU A 7 -3.50 11.10 -8.28
N GLU A 8 -4.45 11.27 -9.19
CA GLU A 8 -5.85 11.59 -8.83
C GLU A 8 -6.46 10.48 -7.97
N LEU A 9 -6.17 9.23 -8.33
CA LEU A 9 -6.65 8.06 -7.61
C LEU A 9 -6.07 8.01 -6.19
N TYR A 10 -4.77 8.27 -6.03
CA TYR A 10 -4.12 8.35 -4.73
C TYR A 10 -4.78 9.43 -3.86
N HIS A 11 -4.96 10.65 -4.38
CA HIS A 11 -5.57 11.73 -3.62
C HIS A 11 -7.05 11.47 -3.31
N ALA A 12 -7.79 10.80 -4.20
CA ALA A 12 -9.15 10.37 -3.92
C ALA A 12 -9.21 9.38 -2.75
N VAL A 13 -8.25 8.45 -2.66
CA VAL A 13 -8.13 7.54 -1.52
C VAL A 13 -7.71 8.28 -0.26
N GLU A 14 -6.66 9.10 -0.33
CA GLU A 14 -6.13 9.87 0.79
C GLU A 14 -7.24 10.69 1.48
N ASN A 15 -8.08 11.38 0.69
CA ASN A 15 -9.19 12.17 1.20
C ASN A 15 -10.32 11.34 1.84
N ASN A 16 -10.44 10.05 1.50
CA ASN A 16 -11.46 9.14 2.04
C ASN A 16 -10.91 8.16 3.07
N LEU A 17 -9.58 8.06 3.22
CA LEU A 17 -8.90 7.14 4.12
C LEU A 17 -9.35 7.30 5.57
N PRO A 18 -9.59 8.51 6.12
CA PRO A 18 -10.06 8.67 7.50
C PRO A 18 -11.39 7.97 7.82
N LYS A 19 -12.29 7.85 6.82
CA LYS A 19 -13.57 7.13 6.99
C LYS A 19 -13.37 5.63 7.16
N VAL A 20 -12.33 5.11 6.51
CA VAL A 20 -11.98 3.69 6.50
C VAL A 20 -11.07 3.34 7.68
N SER A 21 -10.11 4.21 8.01
CA SER A 21 -9.16 3.99 9.11
C SER A 21 -9.86 3.88 10.46
N ALA A 22 -10.94 4.65 10.68
CA ALA A 22 -11.73 4.57 11.92
C ALA A 22 -12.21 3.13 12.22
N TYR A 23 -12.59 2.36 11.19
CA TYR A 23 -12.96 0.95 11.37
C TYR A 23 -11.76 0.10 11.80
N VAL A 24 -10.62 0.26 11.12
CA VAL A 24 -9.38 -0.47 11.41
C VAL A 24 -8.84 -0.16 12.80
N ASP A 25 -8.83 1.12 13.17
CA ASP A 25 -8.35 1.62 14.46
C ASP A 25 -9.22 1.11 15.61
N SER A 26 -10.55 1.05 15.42
CA SER A 26 -11.48 0.50 16.42
C SER A 26 -11.25 -1.00 16.73
N HIS A 27 -10.59 -1.71 15.81
CA HIS A 27 -10.21 -3.12 15.96
C HIS A 27 -8.74 -3.29 16.41
N GLY A 28 -8.06 -2.20 16.80
CA GLY A 28 -6.66 -2.23 17.25
C GLY A 28 -5.63 -2.38 16.12
N GLY A 29 -6.05 -2.12 14.88
CA GLY A 29 -5.18 -2.15 13.71
C GLY A 29 -4.55 -0.80 13.40
N GLY A 30 -3.89 -0.74 12.26
CA GLY A 30 -3.50 0.50 11.59
C GLY A 30 -3.61 0.33 10.07
N LEU A 31 -3.83 1.44 9.37
CA LEU A 31 -3.93 1.48 7.91
C LEU A 31 -3.03 2.58 7.36
N ALA A 32 -2.05 2.22 6.56
CA ALA A 32 -1.20 3.15 5.82
C ALA A 32 -1.46 3.05 4.31
N LEU A 33 -1.58 4.18 3.64
CA LEU A 33 -1.62 4.26 2.18
C LEU A 33 -0.18 4.35 1.66
N LEU A 34 0.21 3.41 0.80
CA LEU A 34 1.58 3.36 0.23
C LEU A 34 1.66 4.05 -1.12
N GLY A 35 0.66 3.81 -1.98
CA GLY A 35 0.65 4.34 -3.33
C GLY A 35 -0.50 3.84 -4.20
N ALA A 36 -0.51 4.30 -5.45
CA ALA A 36 -1.46 3.90 -6.47
C ALA A 36 -0.73 3.56 -7.79
N LYS A 37 -1.24 2.56 -8.52
CA LYS A 37 -0.78 2.19 -9.87
C LYS A 37 -1.88 1.49 -10.65
N ASP A 38 -2.17 1.96 -11.86
CA ASP A 38 -3.07 1.33 -12.83
C ASP A 38 -4.43 0.92 -12.23
N GLY A 39 -5.03 1.80 -11.42
CA GLY A 39 -6.31 1.51 -10.77
C GLY A 39 -6.25 0.63 -9.52
N THR A 40 -5.04 0.26 -9.10
CA THR A 40 -4.76 -0.52 -7.89
C THR A 40 -4.17 0.35 -6.81
N ILE A 41 -4.74 0.25 -5.61
CA ILE A 41 -4.28 0.92 -4.41
C ILE A 41 -3.47 -0.05 -3.56
N TYR A 42 -2.32 0.42 -3.09
CA TYR A 42 -1.46 -0.34 -2.20
C TYR A 42 -1.55 0.25 -0.81
N ILE A 43 -1.92 -0.60 0.15
CA ILE A 43 -2.01 -0.26 1.55
C ILE A 43 -1.12 -1.17 2.38
N GLN A 44 -0.81 -0.77 3.60
CA GLN A 44 -0.20 -1.63 4.60
C GLN A 44 -1.09 -1.67 5.84
N LEU A 45 -1.48 -2.87 6.24
CA LEU A 45 -2.17 -3.12 7.51
C LEU A 45 -1.14 -3.34 8.62
N GLY A 46 -1.32 -2.62 9.73
CA GLY A 46 -0.51 -2.73 10.93
C GLY A 46 -1.29 -3.17 12.17
N GLY A 47 -0.61 -3.22 13.31
CA GLY A 47 -1.21 -3.54 14.61
C GLY A 47 -1.64 -5.01 14.73
N VAL A 48 -2.70 -5.25 15.51
CA VAL A 48 -3.19 -6.63 15.76
C VAL A 48 -3.68 -7.33 14.49
N CYS A 49 -4.04 -6.54 13.47
CA CYS A 49 -4.47 -7.04 12.16
C CYS A 49 -3.35 -7.75 11.39
N GLY A 50 -2.07 -7.43 11.67
CA GLY A 50 -0.92 -8.06 11.01
C GLY A 50 -0.59 -9.47 11.53
N GLY A 51 -1.12 -9.87 12.70
CA GLY A 51 -0.75 -11.13 13.37
C GLY A 51 -1.79 -12.25 13.31
N CYS A 52 -3.04 -11.96 12.91
CA CYS A 52 -4.13 -12.94 12.86
C CYS A 52 -4.73 -13.02 11.46
N SER A 53 -4.51 -14.14 10.77
CA SER A 53 -4.89 -14.33 9.35
C SER A 53 -6.38 -14.12 9.07
N MET A 54 -7.26 -14.53 10.01
CA MET A 54 -8.71 -14.35 9.87
C MET A 54 -9.15 -12.89 10.01
N SER A 55 -8.52 -12.14 10.92
CA SER A 55 -8.81 -10.71 11.09
C SER A 55 -8.34 -9.91 9.88
N MET A 56 -7.19 -10.26 9.31
CA MET A 56 -6.63 -9.59 8.13
C MET A 56 -7.55 -9.69 6.92
N MET A 57 -8.08 -10.89 6.62
CA MET A 57 -8.99 -11.10 5.49
C MET A 57 -10.28 -10.27 5.62
N THR A 58 -10.87 -10.25 6.82
CA THR A 58 -12.12 -9.52 7.09
C THR A 58 -11.90 -8.01 6.96
N THR A 59 -10.86 -7.47 7.58
CA THR A 59 -10.51 -6.05 7.51
C THR A 59 -10.23 -5.62 6.07
N ASN A 60 -9.47 -6.42 5.31
CA ASN A 60 -9.17 -6.14 3.91
C ASN A 60 -10.45 -6.10 3.04
N MET A 61 -11.39 -7.03 3.27
CA MET A 61 -12.67 -7.04 2.59
C MET A 61 -13.50 -5.78 2.86
N VAL A 62 -13.54 -5.32 4.12
CA VAL A 62 -14.24 -4.08 4.49
C VAL A 62 -13.59 -2.88 3.81
N ILE A 63 -12.28 -2.74 3.88
CA ILE A 63 -11.54 -1.64 3.23
C ILE A 63 -11.82 -1.59 1.73
N ARG A 64 -11.71 -2.74 1.05
CA ARG A 64 -12.02 -2.86 -0.39
C ARG A 64 -13.45 -2.41 -0.70
N LYS A 65 -14.41 -2.86 0.10
CA LYS A 65 -15.82 -2.51 -0.09
C LYS A 65 -16.06 -1.01 0.08
N GLU A 66 -15.53 -0.42 1.14
CA GLU A 66 -15.72 1.00 1.42
C GLU A 66 -15.04 1.89 0.38
N LEU A 67 -13.79 1.60 0.00
CA LEU A 67 -13.09 2.37 -1.05
C LEU A 67 -13.78 2.26 -2.40
N ARG A 68 -14.32 1.08 -2.75
CA ARG A 68 -15.12 0.90 -3.97
C ARG A 68 -16.42 1.70 -3.96
N ASN A 69 -17.09 1.77 -2.81
CA ASN A 69 -18.32 2.54 -2.65
C ASN A 69 -18.07 4.05 -2.71
N LEU A 70 -16.92 4.51 -2.19
CA LEU A 70 -16.59 5.94 -2.10
C LEU A 70 -15.96 6.50 -3.37
N ILE A 71 -15.20 5.69 -4.12
CA ILE A 71 -14.36 6.15 -5.23
C ILE A 71 -14.83 5.55 -6.55
N HIS A 72 -14.70 4.23 -6.71
CA HIS A 72 -15.04 3.55 -7.95
C HIS A 72 -15.22 2.03 -7.77
N PRO A 73 -16.26 1.40 -8.37
CA PRO A 73 -16.56 -0.01 -8.17
C PRO A 73 -15.46 -0.99 -8.66
N GLU A 74 -14.69 -0.60 -9.67
CA GLU A 74 -13.60 -1.42 -10.22
C GLU A 74 -12.25 -1.23 -9.52
N LEU A 75 -12.19 -0.39 -8.48
CA LEU A 75 -10.96 -0.14 -7.75
C LEU A 75 -10.42 -1.45 -7.12
N PHE A 76 -9.12 -1.68 -7.30
CA PHE A 76 -8.41 -2.80 -6.67
C PHE A 76 -7.62 -2.33 -5.45
N VAL A 77 -7.53 -3.17 -4.42
CA VAL A 77 -6.75 -2.86 -3.21
C VAL A 77 -5.90 -4.07 -2.85
N ILE A 78 -4.59 -3.86 -2.69
CA ILE A 78 -3.62 -4.86 -2.28
C ILE A 78 -3.04 -4.44 -0.92
N ASN A 79 -3.03 -5.37 0.02
CA ASN A 79 -2.34 -5.19 1.30
C ASN A 79 -0.91 -5.71 1.16
N VAL A 80 0.06 -4.83 1.30
CA VAL A 80 1.48 -5.19 1.24
C VAL A 80 1.90 -5.83 2.56
N ASP A 81 2.10 -7.14 2.53
CA ASP A 81 2.38 -7.99 3.70
C ASP A 81 3.78 -8.62 3.68
N GLY A 82 4.62 -8.25 2.69
CA GLY A 82 5.97 -8.78 2.51
C GLY A 82 6.03 -10.14 1.80
N SER A 83 4.90 -10.69 1.36
CA SER A 83 4.88 -11.86 0.46
C SER A 83 5.18 -11.46 -0.99
N GLU A 84 5.64 -12.41 -1.80
CA GLU A 84 5.87 -12.20 -3.23
C GLU A 84 4.59 -11.88 -4.00
N GLU A 85 3.44 -12.38 -3.53
CA GLU A 85 2.14 -12.20 -4.19
C GLU A 85 1.55 -10.81 -3.93
N ASN A 86 1.89 -10.18 -2.80
CA ASN A 86 1.36 -8.89 -2.39
C ASN A 86 2.46 -7.83 -2.24
N LYS A 87 3.47 -7.83 -3.11
CA LYS A 87 4.51 -6.80 -3.06
C LYS A 87 4.07 -5.50 -3.72
N LEU A 88 4.67 -4.42 -3.25
CA LEU A 88 4.57 -3.11 -3.89
C LEU A 88 5.35 -3.15 -5.21
N PRO A 89 4.81 -2.63 -6.34
CA PRO A 89 5.52 -2.61 -7.61
C PRO A 89 6.70 -1.63 -7.57
N ASP A 90 7.63 -1.76 -8.52
CA ASP A 90 8.76 -0.83 -8.63
C ASP A 90 8.28 0.59 -8.97
N GLU A 91 7.29 0.69 -9.85
CA GLU A 91 6.67 1.93 -10.30
C GLU A 91 5.27 2.10 -9.70
N TYR A 92 5.08 3.13 -8.88
CA TYR A 92 3.79 3.56 -8.34
C TYR A 92 3.83 5.04 -8.00
N TYR A 93 2.68 5.70 -8.03
CA TYR A 93 2.54 7.06 -7.54
C TYR A 93 2.45 7.07 -6.01
N SER A 94 3.26 7.93 -5.38
CA SER A 94 3.14 8.32 -3.98
C SER A 94 3.79 9.68 -3.80
N PRO A 95 3.16 10.63 -3.10
CA PRO A 95 3.68 11.99 -2.91
C PRO A 95 4.99 12.02 -2.11
N THR A 96 5.31 10.96 -1.36
CA THR A 96 6.59 10.85 -0.65
C THR A 96 7.72 10.28 -1.51
N LYS A 97 7.41 9.62 -2.63
CA LYS A 97 8.41 8.94 -3.48
C LYS A 97 9.26 9.88 -4.33
N GLU A 98 8.83 11.13 -4.58
CA GLU A 98 9.69 12.14 -5.22
C GLU A 98 10.97 12.44 -4.42
N THR A 99 11.03 12.03 -3.15
CA THR A 99 12.22 12.17 -2.28
C THR A 99 12.98 10.87 -2.03
N ALA A 100 12.52 9.71 -2.55
CA ALA A 100 13.05 8.40 -2.15
C ALA A 100 13.80 7.61 -3.25
N ASP A 101 13.83 8.11 -4.50
CA ASP A 101 14.49 7.42 -5.64
C ASP A 101 16.02 7.37 -5.54
N GLU A 102 16.64 8.01 -4.54
CA GLU A 102 18.08 7.86 -4.25
C GLU A 102 18.42 6.67 -3.31
N SER A 103 17.43 5.99 -2.70
CA SER A 103 17.72 5.10 -1.56
C SER A 103 17.86 3.60 -1.89
N SER A 104 17.30 3.11 -3.00
CA SER A 104 17.24 1.65 -3.26
C SER A 104 18.35 1.10 -4.16
N LYS A 105 19.24 1.94 -4.70
CA LYS A 105 20.37 1.48 -5.54
C LYS A 105 21.66 1.17 -4.78
N GLN A 106 21.75 1.51 -3.49
CA GLN A 106 22.99 1.33 -2.72
C GLN A 106 23.14 -0.03 -2.04
N GLU A 107 22.06 -0.77 -1.78
CA GLU A 107 22.16 -2.08 -1.08
C GLU A 107 22.77 -3.19 -1.95
N GLY A 108 22.75 -3.05 -3.29
CA GLY A 108 23.41 -3.99 -4.22
C GLY A 108 24.90 -3.71 -4.49
N LEU A 109 25.41 -2.52 -4.11
CA LEU A 109 26.80 -2.12 -4.37
C LEU A 109 27.74 -2.46 -3.20
N LEU A 110 27.23 -2.47 -1.96
CA LEU A 110 28.03 -2.74 -0.76
C LEU A 110 28.37 -4.23 -0.55
N SER A 111 27.65 -5.13 -1.20
CA SER A 111 27.93 -6.58 -1.18
C SER A 111 29.03 -6.99 -2.17
N LYS A 112 29.24 -6.24 -3.27
CA LYS A 112 30.33 -6.51 -4.24
C LYS A 112 31.71 -6.04 -3.77
N LEU A 113 31.78 -5.00 -2.93
CA LEU A 113 33.07 -4.45 -2.46
C LEU A 113 33.71 -5.24 -1.31
N LYS A 114 32.95 -6.05 -0.57
CA LYS A 114 33.50 -6.86 0.53
C LYS A 114 34.15 -8.16 0.07
N ASN A 115 33.88 -8.64 -1.15
CA ASN A 115 34.43 -9.90 -1.68
C ASN A 115 35.68 -9.72 -2.56
N THR A 116 36.24 -8.51 -2.64
CA THR A 116 37.45 -8.22 -3.43
C THR A 116 38.60 -7.66 -2.58
N PHE A 117 38.39 -7.48 -1.28
CA PHE A 117 39.38 -6.92 -0.35
C PHE A 117 39.82 -7.89 0.77
N SER A 118 39.70 -9.20 0.55
CA SER A 118 40.39 -10.19 1.38
C SER A 118 40.99 -11.32 0.56
#